data_AF-A0A936CCL5-F1
#
_entry.id   AF-A0A936CCL5-F1
#
_cell.length_a   1.000
_cell.length_b   1.000
_cell.length_c   1.000
_cell.angle_alpha   90.00
_cell.angle_beta   90.00
_cell.angle_gamma   90.00
#
_symmetry.space_group_name_H-M   'P 1'
#
loop_
_entity.id
_entity.type
_entity.pdbx_description
1 polymer ?
#
loop_
_entity_poly.entity_id
_entity_poly.type
_entity_poly.pdbx_seq_one_letter_code
_entity_poly.pdbx_strand_id
1 'polypeptide(L)'
;MTAHVDSRRRAPRSLAVLMAAALLVACPQATITEPISNLPFSTASPSCSPVDGPAVEITLAASGNPATVPRANVTIYQGLSSLTSRWTLGPEVGVASYMASTDSGELARSGTVVIEAVDAAKTVTGTVQLVFPKAGMIKGRFRAIWVPRTVRCG
;
A
#
# COMPACT_ATOMS: atom_id res chain seq x y z
N MET A 1 -93.41 21.77 -6.16
CA MET A 1 -93.21 22.93 -5.26
C MET A 1 -91.99 22.62 -4.40
N THR A 2 -91.02 23.55 -4.42
CA THR A 2 -89.97 23.86 -3.40
C THR A 2 -89.04 22.70 -2.93
N ALA A 3 -87.75 22.69 -3.29
CA ALA A 3 -86.61 23.44 -2.69
C ALA A 3 -86.38 23.05 -1.21
N HIS A 4 -85.19 22.89 -0.63
CA HIS A 4 -83.78 23.15 -0.91
C HIS A 4 -83.02 22.38 0.22
N VAL A 5 -81.75 22.04 0.06
CA VAL A 5 -80.67 22.35 1.04
C VAL A 5 -79.34 21.83 0.51
N ASP A 6 -78.34 22.65 0.79
CA ASP A 6 -77.11 22.90 0.06
C ASP A 6 -75.90 22.13 0.63
N SER A 7 -74.95 21.91 -0.25
CA SER A 7 -73.49 21.82 -0.11
C SER A 7 -72.86 21.73 1.29
N ARG A 8 -71.94 20.78 1.45
CA ARG A 8 -70.52 21.12 1.73
C ARG A 8 -69.58 19.96 1.39
N ARG A 9 -68.67 20.25 0.47
CA ARG A 9 -67.52 19.44 0.06
C ARG A 9 -66.54 19.27 1.22
N ARG A 10 -65.87 18.10 1.32
CA ARG A 10 -64.40 17.99 1.41
C ARG A 10 -63.97 16.52 1.20
N ALA A 11 -63.07 16.36 0.23
CA ALA A 11 -62.53 15.12 -0.29
C ALA A 11 -61.57 14.41 0.70
N PRO A 12 -61.24 13.13 0.47
CA PRO A 12 -60.55 12.26 1.42
C PRO A 12 -59.02 12.40 1.27
N ARG A 13 -58.27 12.17 2.35
CA ARG A 13 -56.82 11.94 2.27
C ARG A 13 -56.49 10.68 3.04
N SER A 14 -56.45 9.59 2.28
CA SER A 14 -55.91 8.29 2.62
C SER A 14 -54.38 8.34 2.77
N LEU A 15 -53.84 7.17 3.16
CA LEU A 15 -52.44 6.70 3.09
C LEU A 15 -51.51 7.13 4.23
N ALA A 16 -50.57 6.31 4.67
CA ALA A 16 -50.31 4.87 4.65
C ALA A 16 -49.03 4.75 5.51
N VAL A 17 -49.03 3.91 6.54
CA VAL A 17 -47.88 3.75 7.43
C VAL A 17 -46.81 2.92 6.72
N LEU A 18 -45.68 3.55 6.35
CA LEU A 18 -44.52 2.90 5.76
C LEU A 18 -43.53 2.51 6.87
N MET A 19 -43.32 1.20 7.04
CA MET A 19 -42.21 0.62 7.80
C MET A 19 -40.87 0.98 7.14
N ALA A 20 -39.94 1.57 7.91
CA ALA A 20 -38.57 1.77 7.51
C ALA A 20 -37.68 0.64 8.08
N ALA A 21 -37.16 -0.22 7.21
CA ALA A 21 -36.12 -1.19 7.54
C ALA A 21 -34.75 -0.51 7.52
N ALA A 22 -34.07 -0.47 8.66
CA ALA A 22 -32.73 0.07 8.80
C ALA A 22 -31.69 -0.95 8.30
N LEU A 23 -31.11 -0.68 7.13
CA LEU A 23 -29.94 -1.38 6.61
C LEU A 23 -28.68 -0.85 7.33
N LEU A 24 -28.11 -1.67 8.23
CA LEU A 24 -26.80 -1.42 8.83
C LEU A 24 -25.72 -1.65 7.75
N VAL A 25 -25.23 -0.55 7.17
CA VAL A 25 -24.07 -0.56 6.28
C VAL A 25 -22.82 -0.85 7.13
N ALA A 26 -22.32 -2.08 7.06
CA ALA A 26 -21.04 -2.46 7.65
C ALA A 26 -19.91 -1.79 6.86
N CYS A 27 -19.38 -0.69 7.40
CA CYS A 27 -18.20 -0.02 6.86
C CYS A 27 -16.98 -0.93 7.10
N PRO A 28 -16.24 -1.38 6.07
CA PRO A 28 -15.01 -2.12 6.30
C PRO A 28 -14.03 -1.21 7.04
N GLN A 29 -13.64 -1.61 8.24
CA GLN A 29 -12.60 -0.93 9.01
C GLN A 29 -11.33 -0.96 8.17
N ALA A 30 -10.93 0.20 7.63
CA ALA A 30 -9.62 0.36 7.05
C ALA A 30 -8.60 0.09 8.17
N THR A 31 -7.94 -1.06 8.15
CA THR A 31 -6.81 -1.35 9.03
C THR A 31 -5.73 -0.31 8.73
N ILE A 32 -5.66 0.72 9.57
CA ILE A 32 -4.62 1.76 9.52
C ILE A 32 -3.30 1.02 9.78
N THR A 33 -2.64 0.63 8.70
CA THR A 33 -1.29 0.05 8.77
C THR A 33 -0.35 1.25 8.90
N GLU A 34 0.10 1.50 10.13
CA GLU A 34 1.01 2.59 10.46
C GLU A 34 2.33 2.48 9.66
N PRO A 35 3.05 3.60 9.47
CA PRO A 35 4.43 3.56 8.97
C PRO A 35 5.28 2.58 9.78
N ILE A 36 6.30 2.00 9.14
CA ILE A 36 7.23 1.09 9.81
C ILE A 36 7.98 1.88 10.88
N SER A 37 7.69 1.63 12.16
CA SER A 37 7.97 2.59 13.25
C SER A 37 9.45 2.96 13.41
N ASN A 38 10.36 2.06 13.06
CA ASN A 38 11.81 2.26 13.12
C ASN A 38 12.46 2.62 11.78
N LEU A 39 11.70 2.59 10.67
CA LEU A 39 12.17 2.90 9.31
C LEU A 39 11.15 3.80 8.59
N PRO A 40 10.90 5.03 9.09
CA PRO A 40 9.79 5.86 8.62
C PRO A 40 10.02 6.51 7.25
N PHE A 41 11.27 6.51 6.76
CA PHE A 41 11.61 7.09 5.47
C PHE A 41 11.67 6.01 4.40
N SER A 42 11.16 6.30 3.21
CA SER A 42 11.25 5.36 2.10
C SER A 42 11.52 6.03 0.76
N THR A 43 12.37 5.40 -0.03
CA THR A 43 12.73 5.82 -1.41
C THR A 43 12.66 4.63 -2.35
N ALA A 44 12.32 4.88 -3.62
CA ALA A 44 12.36 3.89 -4.68
C ALA A 44 13.33 4.36 -5.76
N SER A 45 14.06 3.44 -6.38
CA SER A 45 15.06 3.79 -7.39
C SER A 45 15.31 2.62 -8.35
N PRO A 46 15.80 2.89 -9.58
CA PRO A 46 16.11 1.83 -10.53
C PRO A 46 17.30 1.01 -10.04
N SER A 47 17.26 -0.30 -10.25
CA SER A 47 18.31 -1.26 -9.89
C SER A 47 18.45 -2.31 -11.01
N CYS A 48 19.33 -3.30 -10.79
CA CYS A 48 19.55 -4.41 -11.71
C CYS A 48 19.10 -5.73 -11.07
N SER A 49 18.49 -6.59 -11.87
CA SER A 49 18.29 -7.99 -11.49
C SER A 49 19.57 -8.80 -11.73
N PRO A 50 19.67 -10.04 -11.20
CA PRO A 50 20.82 -10.91 -11.41
C PRO A 50 21.08 -11.34 -12.86
N VAL A 51 20.13 -11.10 -13.77
CA VAL A 51 20.22 -11.42 -15.21
C VAL A 51 20.27 -10.16 -16.07
N ASP A 52 20.78 -9.07 -15.50
CA ASP A 52 20.89 -7.74 -16.12
C ASP A 52 19.58 -7.13 -16.61
N GLY A 53 18.47 -7.59 -16.03
CA GLY A 53 17.14 -7.06 -16.27
C GLY A 53 16.84 -5.83 -15.39
N PRO A 54 15.80 -5.06 -15.73
CA PRO A 54 15.38 -3.93 -14.92
C PRO A 54 14.86 -4.40 -13.55
N ALA A 55 15.24 -3.68 -12.50
CA ALA A 55 14.71 -3.87 -11.17
C ALA A 55 14.34 -2.52 -10.52
N VAL A 56 13.54 -2.59 -9.47
CA VAL A 56 13.26 -1.46 -8.57
C VAL A 56 13.73 -1.85 -7.18
N GLU A 57 14.56 -0.99 -6.59
CA GLU A 57 14.93 -1.07 -5.18
C GLU A 57 14.11 -0.07 -4.38
N ILE A 58 13.38 -0.59 -3.39
CA ILE A 58 12.68 0.17 -2.36
C ILE A 58 13.54 0.12 -1.10
N THR A 59 14.01 1.27 -0.65
CA THR A 59 14.75 1.41 0.60
C THR A 59 13.82 1.94 1.67
N LEU A 60 13.85 1.32 2.84
CA LEU A 60 13.17 1.71 4.08
C LEU A 60 14.27 2.08 5.08
N ALA A 61 14.32 3.32 5.54
CA ALA A 61 15.45 3.84 6.31
C ALA A 61 15.00 4.57 7.57
N ALA A 62 15.87 4.56 8.58
CA ALA A 62 15.68 5.29 9.83
C ALA A 62 15.77 6.82 9.66
N SER A 63 16.41 7.29 8.59
CA SER A 63 16.56 8.72 8.28
C SER A 63 16.26 9.00 6.80
N GLY A 64 16.08 10.28 6.45
CA GLY A 64 15.88 10.70 5.05
C GLY A 64 17.08 10.44 4.14
N ASN A 65 18.24 10.06 4.69
CA ASN A 65 19.38 9.59 3.90
C ASN A 65 19.30 8.06 3.75
N PRO A 66 19.03 7.52 2.54
CA PRO A 66 18.90 6.07 2.32
C PRO A 66 20.21 5.30 2.55
N ALA A 67 21.36 5.99 2.62
CA ALA A 67 22.64 5.38 2.96
C ALA A 67 22.85 5.19 4.48
N THR A 68 21.98 5.77 5.32
CA THR A 68 22.05 5.60 6.78
C THR A 68 21.52 4.24 7.21
N VAL A 69 22.20 3.63 8.17
CA VAL A 69 21.75 2.42 8.88
C VAL A 69 21.06 2.81 10.20
N PRO A 70 20.07 2.06 10.68
CA PRO A 70 19.53 0.83 10.08
C PRO A 70 18.67 1.11 8.84
N ARG A 71 18.67 0.15 7.91
CA ARG A 71 17.81 0.18 6.72
C ARG A 71 17.44 -1.22 6.24
N ALA A 72 16.29 -1.34 5.58
CA ALA A 72 15.93 -2.50 4.79
C ALA A 72 15.86 -2.11 3.31
N ASN A 73 16.44 -2.92 2.44
CA ASN A 73 16.29 -2.78 0.99
C ASN A 73 15.45 -3.93 0.48
N VAL A 74 14.53 -3.62 -0.43
CA VAL A 74 13.69 -4.60 -1.12
C VAL A 74 13.86 -4.39 -2.61
N THR A 75 14.48 -5.34 -3.28
CA THR A 75 14.67 -5.31 -4.73
C THR A 75 13.65 -6.23 -5.38
N ILE A 76 12.82 -5.68 -6.26
CA ILE A 76 11.90 -6.44 -7.10
C ILE A 76 12.48 -6.45 -8.51
N TYR A 77 12.66 -7.63 -9.10
CA TYR A 77 13.28 -7.81 -10.42
C TYR A 77 12.31 -7.51 -11.57
N GLN A 78 11.70 -6.33 -11.50
CA GLN A 78 10.82 -5.78 -12.49
C GLN A 78 11.10 -4.29 -12.65
N GLY A 79 10.90 -3.77 -13.86
CA GLY A 79 10.89 -2.34 -14.10
C GLY A 79 9.70 -1.65 -13.42
N LEU A 80 9.82 -0.35 -13.17
CA LEU A 80 8.78 0.44 -12.52
C LEU A 80 7.41 0.35 -13.21
N SER A 81 7.37 0.30 -14.55
CA SER A 81 6.12 0.15 -15.33
C SER A 81 5.44 -1.21 -15.15
N SER A 82 6.19 -2.21 -14.69
CA SER A 82 5.71 -3.58 -14.46
C SER A 82 5.51 -3.87 -12.97
N LEU A 83 5.68 -2.88 -12.09
CA LEU A 83 5.42 -3.01 -10.66
C LEU A 83 3.90 -3.13 -10.44
N THR A 84 3.42 -4.34 -10.20
CA THR A 84 2.00 -4.68 -10.03
C THR A 84 1.72 -5.16 -8.60
N SER A 85 0.48 -5.59 -8.36
CA SER A 85 -0.14 -5.71 -7.03
C SER A 85 0.65 -6.48 -5.97
N ARG A 86 1.07 -7.73 -6.18
CA ARG A 86 1.69 -8.55 -5.12
C ARG A 86 2.92 -9.29 -5.62
N TRP A 87 3.98 -9.25 -4.82
CA TRP A 87 5.25 -9.93 -5.03
C TRP A 87 5.59 -10.79 -3.83
N THR A 88 5.77 -12.08 -4.04
CA THR A 88 6.40 -12.97 -3.06
C THR A 88 7.88 -13.03 -3.38
N LEU A 89 8.71 -12.56 -2.46
CA LEU A 89 10.16 -12.49 -2.66
C LEU A 89 10.78 -13.89 -2.67
N GLY A 90 11.80 -14.04 -3.50
CA GLY A 90 12.50 -15.28 -3.80
C GLY A 90 13.52 -15.03 -4.91
N PRO A 91 14.47 -15.96 -5.14
CA PRO A 91 15.61 -15.75 -6.03
C PRO A 91 15.23 -15.32 -7.47
N GLU A 92 14.05 -15.70 -7.95
CA GLU A 92 13.57 -15.36 -9.29
C GLU A 92 12.79 -14.04 -9.36
N VAL A 93 12.26 -13.56 -8.23
CA VAL A 93 11.30 -12.45 -8.19
C VAL A 93 11.92 -11.18 -7.60
N GLY A 94 12.76 -11.34 -6.58
CA GLY A 94 13.30 -10.23 -5.82
C GLY A 94 13.79 -10.68 -4.45
N VAL A 95 14.66 -9.87 -3.85
CA VAL A 95 15.27 -10.15 -2.55
C VAL A 95 15.07 -8.97 -1.62
N ALA A 96 15.13 -9.24 -0.32
CA ALA A 96 15.23 -8.19 0.68
C ALA A 96 16.47 -8.40 1.54
N SER A 97 17.10 -7.30 1.93
CA SER A 97 18.21 -7.28 2.85
C SER A 97 17.94 -6.27 3.98
N TYR A 98 18.54 -6.51 5.13
CA TYR A 98 18.54 -5.59 6.24
C TYR A 98 19.98 -5.31 6.66
N MET A 99 20.30 -4.03 6.86
CA MET A 99 21.55 -3.58 7.43
C MET A 99 21.27 -2.96 8.79
N ALA A 100 21.76 -3.60 9.86
CA ALA A 100 21.67 -3.08 11.22
C ALA A 100 22.75 -2.02 11.49
N SER A 101 23.93 -2.21 10.89
CA SER A 101 25.07 -1.31 10.92
C SER A 101 25.82 -1.38 9.58
N THR A 102 26.90 -0.61 9.42
CA THR A 102 27.75 -0.63 8.21
C THR A 102 28.36 -2.00 7.92
N ASP A 103 28.62 -2.78 8.95
CA ASP A 103 29.32 -4.07 8.88
C ASP A 103 28.41 -5.27 9.18
N SER A 104 27.11 -5.03 9.36
CA SER A 104 26.14 -6.05 9.73
C SER A 104 24.95 -6.05 8.78
N GLY A 105 24.95 -7.01 7.86
CA GLY A 105 23.88 -7.24 6.91
C GLY A 105 23.33 -8.66 6.97
N GLU A 106 22.06 -8.82 6.62
CA GLU A 106 21.42 -10.13 6.44
C GLU A 106 20.39 -10.10 5.31
N LEU A 107 20.14 -11.26 4.70
CA LEU A 107 19.05 -11.44 3.73
C LEU A 107 17.78 -11.90 4.45
N ALA A 108 16.63 -11.47 3.93
CA ALA A 108 15.35 -11.98 4.38
C ALA A 108 15.21 -13.47 4.06
N ARG A 109 14.61 -14.24 4.98
CA ARG A 109 14.19 -15.63 4.75
C ARG A 109 12.95 -15.72 3.89
N SER A 110 12.07 -14.73 4.01
CA SER A 110 10.85 -14.59 3.23
C SER A 110 10.42 -13.14 3.21
N GLY A 111 9.62 -12.79 2.22
CA GLY A 111 9.00 -11.47 2.18
C GLY A 111 7.84 -11.41 1.21
N THR A 112 6.87 -10.57 1.53
CA THR A 112 5.79 -10.19 0.62
C THR A 112 5.77 -8.68 0.51
N VAL A 113 5.68 -8.20 -0.74
CA VAL A 113 5.44 -6.79 -1.05
C VAL A 113 4.10 -6.70 -1.75
N VAL A 114 3.27 -5.74 -1.32
CA VAL A 114 2.05 -5.38 -2.04
C VAL A 114 2.19 -3.95 -2.50
N ILE A 115 2.20 -3.74 -3.82
CA ILE A 115 2.17 -2.43 -4.44
C ILE A 115 0.71 -2.03 -4.61
N GLU A 116 0.34 -0.90 -4.01
CA GLU A 116 -1.03 -0.38 -4.07
C GLU A 116 -1.19 0.61 -5.21
N ALA A 117 -0.17 1.46 -5.42
CA ALA A 117 -0.15 2.40 -6.53
C ALA A 117 1.28 2.82 -6.89
N VAL A 118 1.45 3.21 -8.14
CA VAL A 118 2.57 4.03 -8.62
C VAL A 118 1.94 5.30 -9.18
N ASP A 119 2.21 6.44 -8.55
CA ASP A 119 1.59 7.71 -8.97
C ASP A 119 2.32 8.36 -10.16
N ALA A 120 1.79 9.47 -10.67
CA ALA A 120 2.36 10.19 -11.81
C ALA A 120 3.77 10.75 -11.52
N ALA A 121 4.12 10.98 -10.25
CA ALA A 121 5.45 11.37 -9.81
C ALA A 121 6.37 10.15 -9.58
N LYS A 122 5.93 8.95 -9.97
CA LYS A 122 6.61 7.66 -9.78
C LYS A 122 6.77 7.25 -8.31
N THR A 123 6.03 7.90 -7.40
CA THR A 123 6.00 7.48 -6.01
C THR A 123 5.33 6.11 -5.92
N VAL A 124 6.00 5.19 -5.24
CA VAL A 124 5.48 3.84 -5.02
C VAL A 124 4.86 3.78 -3.62
N THR A 125 3.57 3.49 -3.53
CA THR A 125 2.87 3.25 -2.26
C THR A 125 2.54 1.77 -2.12
N GLY A 126 2.75 1.22 -0.93
CA GLY A 126 2.49 -0.19 -0.71
C GLY A 126 2.68 -0.63 0.73
N THR A 127 2.64 -1.95 0.92
CA THR A 127 2.95 -2.60 2.20
C THR A 127 4.02 -3.66 2.01
N VAL A 128 4.78 -3.91 3.08
CA VAL A 128 5.74 -5.01 3.15
C VAL A 128 5.48 -5.85 4.39
N GLN A 129 5.83 -7.13 4.28
CA GLN A 129 6.06 -8.02 5.41
C GLN A 129 7.31 -8.83 5.11
N LEU A 130 8.41 -8.55 5.80
CA LEU A 130 9.73 -9.13 5.59
C LEU A 130 10.13 -9.88 6.86
N VAL A 131 10.75 -11.05 6.72
CA VAL A 131 11.21 -11.86 7.85
C VAL A 131 12.70 -12.08 7.74
N PHE A 132 13.44 -11.53 8.70
CA PHE A 132 14.90 -11.63 8.79
C PHE A 132 15.32 -12.59 9.90
N PRO A 133 16.44 -13.32 9.73
CA PRO A 133 16.98 -14.21 10.76
C PRO A 133 17.23 -13.56 12.12
N LYS A 134 17.81 -12.35 12.18
CA LYS A 134 18.21 -11.67 13.42
C LYS A 134 17.34 -10.45 13.72
N ALA A 135 17.08 -9.61 12.72
CA ALA A 135 16.24 -8.41 12.89
C ALA A 135 14.75 -8.72 13.10
N GLY A 136 14.33 -9.97 12.89
CA GLY A 136 12.94 -10.39 13.07
C GLY A 136 12.04 -9.92 11.93
N MET A 137 10.78 -9.60 12.25
CA MET A 137 9.79 -9.21 11.26
C MET A 137 9.74 -7.69 11.09
N ILE A 138 9.88 -7.22 9.86
CA ILE A 138 9.59 -5.83 9.48
C ILE A 138 8.29 -5.83 8.69
N LYS A 139 7.27 -5.13 9.20
CA LYS A 139 5.95 -5.06 8.58
C LYS A 139 5.38 -3.66 8.68
N GLY A 140 4.79 -3.17 7.60
CA GLY A 140 4.09 -1.89 7.61
C GLY A 140 3.86 -1.33 6.22
N ARG A 141 3.35 -0.10 6.19
CA ARG A 141 3.12 0.66 4.95
C ARG A 141 4.32 1.52 4.62
N PHE A 142 4.54 1.78 3.33
CA PHE A 142 5.55 2.70 2.84
C PHE A 142 5.00 3.63 1.76
N ARG A 143 5.65 4.78 1.61
CA ARG A 143 5.44 5.74 0.52
C ARG A 143 6.81 6.16 -0.01
N ALA A 144 7.30 5.42 -1.01
CA ALA A 144 8.66 5.51 -1.49
C ALA A 144 8.76 6.53 -2.63
N ILE A 145 9.42 7.66 -2.36
CA ILE A 145 9.67 8.71 -3.36
C ILE A 145 10.67 8.19 -4.40
N TRP A 146 10.39 8.41 -5.68
CA TRP A 146 11.30 8.02 -6.75
C TRP A 146 12.56 8.88 -6.76
N VAL A 147 13.72 8.24 -6.65
CA VAL A 147 15.04 8.85 -6.76
C VAL A 147 15.69 8.34 -8.05
N PRO A 148 15.71 9.15 -9.12
CA PRO A 148 16.33 8.74 -10.37
C PRO A 148 17.84 8.58 -10.19
N ARG A 149 18.39 7.48 -10.70
CA ARG A 149 19.84 7.24 -10.78
C ARG A 149 20.17 6.47 -12.05
N THR A 150 21.38 6.67 -12.57
CA THR A 150 21.90 5.86 -13.67
C THR A 150 22.40 4.55 -13.10
N VAL A 151 21.78 3.44 -13.49
CA VAL A 151 22.26 2.09 -13.22
C VAL A 151 22.70 1.46 -14.54
N ARG A 152 23.86 0.82 -14.53
CA ARG A 152 24.33 -0.01 -15.64
C ARG A 152 24.29 -1.45 -15.15
N CYS A 153 23.47 -2.26 -15.81
CA CYS A 153 23.44 -3.70 -15.62
C CYS A 153 24.36 -4.34 -16.67
N GLY A 154 25.07 -5.42 -16.34
CA GLY A 154 26.02 -6.09 -17.22
C GLY A 154 27.08 -6.90 -16.51
#